data_AF-A0A350YFB1-F1
#
_entry.id   AF-A0A350YFB1-F1
#
_cell.length_a   1.000
_cell.length_b   1.000
_cell.length_c   1.000
_cell.angle_alpha   90.00
_cell.angle_beta   90.00
_cell.angle_gamma   90.00
#
_symmetry.space_group_name_H-M   'P 1'
#
loop_
_entity.id
_entity.type
_entity.pdbx_description
1 polymer ?
#
loop_
_entity_poly.entity_id
_entity_poly.type
_entity_poly.pdbx_seq_one_letter_code
_entity_poly.pdbx_strand_id
1 'polypeptide(L)' 'MQGLQQGLQQGTVQGQRLFLESLLKIRFGSLDAELLAIIPPLLKLPLDECSRLSLQLSREELIARFSRTEN' A
#
# COMPACT_ATOMS: atom_id res chain seq x y z
N MET A 1 17.81 14.98 -20.18
CA MET A 1 17.41 15.12 -18.76
C MET A 1 16.43 14.03 -18.30
N GLN A 2 16.67 12.76 -18.65
CA GLN A 2 15.73 11.66 -18.33
C GLN A 2 16.01 11.01 -16.95
N GLY A 3 17.25 11.04 -16.47
CA GLY A 3 17.63 10.42 -15.19
C GLY A 3 16.98 11.07 -13.95
N LEU A 4 16.72 12.38 -13.98
CA LEU A 4 16.13 13.08 -12.83
C LEU A 4 14.63 12.75 -12.66
N GLN A 5 13.89 12.62 -13.77
CA GLN A 5 12.48 12.25 -13.72
C GLN A 5 12.28 10.79 -13.27
N GLN A 6 13.17 9.88 -13.67
CA GLN A 6 13.13 8.50 -13.21
C GLN A 6 13.48 8.38 -11.72
N GLY A 7 14.48 9.13 -11.23
CA GLY A 7 14.84 9.14 -9.81
C GLY A 7 13.73 9.67 -8.90
N LEU A 8 13.04 10.73 -9.32
CA LEU A 8 11.91 11.30 -8.56
C LEU A 8 10.70 10.35 -8.53
N GLN A 9 10.37 9.71 -9.66
CA GLN A 9 9.28 8.73 -9.71
C GLN A 9 9.59 7.49 -8.87
N GLN A 10 10.82 6.96 -8.96
CA GLN A 10 11.24 5.80 -8.16
C GLN A 10 11.26 6.11 -6.66
N GLY A 11 11.78 7.28 -6.26
CA GLY A 11 11.76 7.71 -4.86
C GLY A 11 10.36 7.90 -4.31
N THR A 12 9.43 8.41 -5.12
CA THR A 12 8.03 8.61 -4.74
C THR A 12 7.31 7.28 -4.53
N VAL A 13 7.48 6.32 -5.44
CA VAL A 13 6.85 4.99 -5.33
C VAL A 13 7.41 4.20 -4.15
N GLN A 14 8.73 4.23 -3.93
CA GLN A 14 9.36 3.59 -2.77
C GLN A 14 8.92 4.25 -1.45
N GLY A 15 8.83 5.58 -1.40
CA GLY A 15 8.35 6.31 -0.23
C GLY A 15 6.90 5.97 0.12
N GLN A 16 6.01 5.92 -0.87
CA GLN A 16 4.62 5.50 -0.66
C GLN A 16 4.54 4.05 -0.18
N ARG A 17 5.39 3.16 -0.69
CA ARG A 17 5.43 1.75 -0.27
C ARG A 17 5.80 1.64 1.20
N LEU A 18 6.91 2.26 1.60
CA LEU A 18 7.37 2.27 2.99
C LEU A 18 6.34 2.89 3.93
N PHE A 19 5.65 3.94 3.48
CA PHE A 19 4.58 4.56 4.23
C PHE A 19 3.40 3.61 4.46
N LEU A 20 2.94 2.92 3.41
CA LEU A 20 1.87 1.92 3.53
C LEU A 20 2.30 0.74 4.40
N GLU A 21 3.54 0.27 4.26
CA GLU A 21 4.09 -0.77 5.13
C GLU A 21 4.04 -0.32 6.60
N SER A 22 4.54 0.88 6.90
CA SER A 22 4.50 1.41 8.26
C SER A 22 3.08 1.58 8.79
N LEU A 23 2.16 2.12 7.98
CA LEU A 23 0.77 2.32 8.35
C LEU A 23 0.07 0.99 8.69
N LEU A 24 0.21 -0.02 7.83
CA LEU A 24 -0.40 -1.33 8.03
C LEU A 24 0.19 -2.03 9.25
N LYS A 25 1.51 -1.90 9.49
CA LYS A 25 2.16 -2.43 10.70
C LYS A 25 1.66 -1.76 11.96
N ILE A 26 1.48 -0.43 11.95
CA ILE A 26 0.96 0.31 13.12
C ILE A 26 -0.51 -0.04 13.37
N ARG A 27 -1.31 -0.23 12.32
CA ARG A 27 -2.74 -0.51 12.43
C ARG A 27 -3.06 -1.96 12.79
N PHE A 28 -2.37 -2.92 12.20
CA PHE A 28 -2.63 -4.35 12.37
C PHE A 28 -1.59 -5.06 13.25
N GLY A 29 -0.57 -4.35 13.71
CA GLY A 29 0.52 -4.86 14.54
C GLY A 29 1.63 -5.55 13.74
N SER A 30 1.27 -6.38 12.77
CA SER A 30 2.22 -7.16 11.96
C SER A 30 1.88 -7.09 10.47
N LEU A 31 2.93 -7.16 9.65
CA LEU A 31 2.84 -7.21 8.20
C LEU A 31 3.10 -8.64 7.73
N ASP A 32 2.04 -9.42 7.68
CA ASP A 32 2.08 -10.79 7.17
C ASP A 32 2.18 -10.81 5.64
N ALA A 33 2.51 -11.98 5.08
CA ALA A 33 2.64 -12.16 3.63
C ALA A 33 1.38 -11.73 2.85
N GLU A 34 0.19 -11.94 3.41
CA GLU A 34 -1.07 -11.50 2.82
C GLU A 34 -1.21 -9.97 2.77
N LEU A 35 -0.80 -9.27 3.84
CA LEU A 35 -0.79 -7.81 3.87
C LEU A 35 0.25 -7.25 2.90
N LEU A 36 1.42 -7.90 2.80
CA LEU A 36 2.44 -7.55 1.81
C LEU A 36 1.96 -7.71 0.37
N ALA A 37 1.16 -8.76 0.10
CA ALA A 37 0.61 -9.04 -1.23
C ALA A 37 -0.36 -7.95 -1.71
N ILE A 38 -1.08 -7.29 -0.78
CA ILE A 38 -2.03 -6.22 -1.13
C ILE A 38 -1.39 -4.83 -1.23
N ILE A 39 -0.12 -4.65 -0.83
CA ILE A 39 0.60 -3.37 -0.97
C ILE A 39 0.69 -2.89 -2.43
N PRO A 40 1.09 -3.70 -3.42
CA PRO A 40 1.14 -3.25 -4.81
C PRO A 40 -0.20 -2.70 -5.36
N PRO A 41 -1.37 -3.34 -5.15
CA PRO A 41 -2.65 -2.74 -5.54
C PRO A 41 -3.04 -1.54 -4.65
N LEU A 42 -2.67 -1.51 -3.36
CA LEU A 42 -2.86 -0.32 -2.51
C LEU A 42 -2.04 0.89 -2.99
N LEU A 43 -0.84 0.69 -3.52
CA LEU A 43 -0.01 1.76 -4.09
C LEU A 43 -0.61 2.39 -5.35
N LYS A 44 -1.54 1.71 -6.02
CA LYS A 44 -2.28 2.27 -7.15
C LYS A 44 -3.40 3.21 -6.69
N LEU A 45 -3.78 3.15 -5.41
CA LEU A 45 -4.77 4.03 -4.82
C LEU A 45 -4.12 5.30 -4.26
N PRO A 46 -4.85 6.43 -4.26
CA PRO A 46 -4.40 7.63 -3.59
C PRO A 46 -4.28 7.40 -2.07
N LEU A 47 -3.34 8.09 -1.44
CA LEU A 47 -3.03 7.96 0.00
C LEU A 47 -4.24 8.20 0.91
N ASP A 48 -5.15 9.10 0.50
CA ASP A 48 -6.39 9.41 1.23
C ASP A 48 -7.34 8.20 1.26
N GLU A 49 -7.48 7.51 0.12
CA GLU A 49 -8.28 6.28 0.01
C GLU A 49 -7.65 5.16 0.83
N CYS A 50 -6.33 4.95 0.73
CA CYS A 50 -5.64 3.99 1.60
C CYS A 50 -5.87 4.26 3.09
N SER A 51 -5.74 5.52 3.50
CA SER A 51 -5.93 5.93 4.89
C SER A 51 -7.37 5.71 5.36
N ARG A 52 -8.36 6.02 4.51
CA ARG A 52 -9.78 5.73 4.77
C ARG A 52 -10.05 4.24 4.86
N LEU A 53 -9.59 3.45 3.90
CA LEU A 53 -9.79 2.00 3.88
C LEU A 53 -9.13 1.34 5.09
N SER A 54 -7.94 1.79 5.49
CA SER A 54 -7.25 1.31 6.69
C SER A 54 -7.91 1.75 8.00
N LEU A 55 -8.81 2.75 7.98
CA LEU A 55 -9.67 3.14 9.10
C LEU A 55 -11.03 2.44 9.09
N GLN A 56 -11.59 2.15 7.92
CA GLN A 56 -12.93 1.59 7.75
C GLN A 56 -12.96 0.07 7.71
N LEU A 57 -11.93 -0.55 7.13
CA LEU A 57 -11.86 -2.00 6.91
C LEU A 57 -10.94 -2.65 7.93
N SER A 58 -11.35 -3.84 8.38
CA SER A 58 -10.48 -4.73 9.15
C SER A 58 -9.39 -5.34 8.25
N ARG A 59 -8.34 -5.90 8.87
CA ARG A 59 -7.25 -6.59 8.17
C ARG A 59 -7.77 -7.57 7.12
N GLU A 60 -8.66 -8.47 7.53
CA GLU A 60 -9.21 -9.52 6.67
C GLU A 60 -10.02 -8.95 5.50
N GLU A 61 -10.78 -7.89 5.72
CA GLU A 61 -11.55 -7.23 4.65
C GLU A 61 -10.64 -6.52 3.65
N LEU A 62 -9.58 -5.87 4.14
CA LEU A 62 -8.56 -5.25 3.29
C LEU A 62 -7.91 -6.32 2.41
N ILE A 63 -7.47 -7.43 3.02
CA ILE A 63 -6.90 -8.57 2.29
C ILE A 63 -7.91 -9.13 1.29
N ALA A 64 -9.14 -9.43 1.69
CA ALA A 64 -10.15 -10.01 0.81
C ALA A 64 -10.48 -9.10 -0.39
N ARG A 65 -10.50 -7.79 -0.18
CA ARG A 65 -10.78 -6.79 -1.22
C ARG A 65 -9.64 -6.67 -2.23
N PHE A 66 -8.40 -6.63 -1.75
CA PHE A 66 -7.23 -6.37 -2.59
C PHE A 66 -6.54 -7.63 -3.12
N SER A 67 -6.61 -8.75 -2.39
CA SER A 67 -6.11 -10.06 -2.83
C SER A 67 -6.91 -10.60 -4.02
N ARG A 68 -8.20 -10.22 -4.15
CA ARG A 68 -9.04 -10.60 -5.30
C ARG A 68 -8.76 -9.81 -6.59
N THR A 69 -7.92 -8.78 -6.56
CA THR A 69 -7.68 -7.90 -7.74
C THR A 69 -6.66 -8.47 -8.74
N GLU A 70 -6.19 -9.71 -8.57
CA GLU A 70 -5.58 -10.48 -9.67
C GLU A 70 -6.68 -11.13 -10.54
N ASN A 71 -7.28 -10.35 -11.45
CA ASN A 71 -7.88 -10.82 -12.70
C ASN A 71 -7.78 -9.72 -13.77
#